data_AF-A0A8S2PTF8-F1
#
_entry.id   AF-A0A8S2PTF8-F1
#
_cell.length_a   1.000
_cell.length_b   1.000
_cell.length_c   1.000
_cell.angle_alpha   90.00
_cell.angle_beta   90.00
_cell.angle_gamma   90.00
#
_symmetry.space_group_name_H-M   'P 1'
#
loop_
_entity.id
_entity.type
_entity.pdbx_description
1 polymer ?
#
loop_
_entity_poly.entity_id
_entity_poly.type
_entity_poly.pdbx_seq_one_letter_code
_entity_poly.pdbx_strand_id
1 'polypeptide(L)'
;VKPLLQSTTVDNLTSNNTNSNVLNVPDRLTTATNASTKSNYANLKNMSTKELNSLAREKKKLADGEKRTFEDVKQSMSLYLESVCYFIQCAHDEPILDQRTTLLSATLSMLQHLVYNYEKMFHIPANQSVDALNNIRQKFLLINYWLQSFIYQLQYNINLPAIERCVHQVTEYCSHSKSPADTNPSFLYEFSKCMLHSYQSNHYWNKAERLKREEPLKKFVEQLLRQNQNRRLTRDDTTLDFLLYIFDAIDLLRLTIA
;
A
#
# COMPACT_ATOMS: atom_id res chain seq x y z
N VAL A 1 -6.84 88.06 4.28
CA VAL A 1 -8.18 87.90 3.65
C VAL A 1 -8.74 86.54 4.10
N LYS A 2 -9.90 86.59 4.76
CA LYS A 2 -10.92 85.53 5.04
C LYS A 2 -11.35 84.78 3.73
N PRO A 3 -12.32 83.83 3.71
CA PRO A 3 -12.62 82.65 4.55
C PRO A 3 -13.21 81.43 3.74
N LEU A 4 -13.70 80.39 4.46
CA LEU A 4 -14.97 79.63 4.25
C LEU A 4 -15.22 78.85 2.94
N LEU A 5 -15.44 77.52 3.02
CA LEU A 5 -16.78 76.86 3.05
C LEU A 5 -16.69 75.33 2.82
N GLN A 6 -17.67 74.66 3.44
CA GLN A 6 -17.96 73.24 3.40
C GLN A 6 -18.30 72.73 1.98
N SER A 7 -18.03 71.45 1.72
CA SER A 7 -18.72 70.66 0.69
C SER A 7 -18.97 69.26 1.21
N THR A 8 -20.25 68.98 1.43
CA THR A 8 -20.88 67.67 1.58
C THR A 8 -20.82 66.92 0.25
N THR A 9 -20.41 65.65 0.27
CA THR A 9 -20.78 64.69 -0.79
C THR A 9 -21.67 63.60 -0.20
N VAL A 10 -22.85 63.51 -0.80
CA VAL A 10 -23.88 62.49 -0.64
C VAL A 10 -23.66 61.42 -1.72
N ASP A 11 -23.87 60.19 -1.29
CA ASP A 11 -24.19 58.96 -2.02
C ASP A 11 -23.30 58.47 -3.17
N ASN A 12 -22.69 57.31 -2.93
CA ASN A 12 -22.55 56.29 -3.96
C ASN A 12 -23.05 54.94 -3.45
N LEU A 13 -23.97 54.40 -4.23
CA LEU A 13 -24.73 53.16 -4.04
C LEU A 13 -23.83 51.95 -3.76
N THR A 14 -24.08 51.24 -2.66
CA THR A 14 -23.79 49.80 -2.57
C THR A 14 -24.98 49.07 -1.95
N SER A 15 -25.88 48.66 -2.82
CA SER A 15 -26.87 47.61 -2.55
C SER A 15 -26.14 46.27 -2.42
N ASN A 16 -25.87 45.82 -1.19
CA ASN A 16 -25.47 44.43 -0.93
C ASN A 16 -26.70 43.53 -1.04
N ASN A 17 -26.97 43.10 -2.27
CA ASN A 17 -27.95 42.09 -2.58
C ASN A 17 -27.37 40.72 -2.21
N THR A 18 -28.03 40.06 -1.27
CA THR A 18 -27.95 38.63 -0.99
C THR A 18 -27.96 37.82 -2.28
N ASN A 19 -26.88 37.09 -2.56
CA ASN A 19 -26.91 35.93 -3.44
C ASN A 19 -26.01 34.83 -2.87
N SER A 20 -26.68 33.83 -2.29
CA SER A 20 -26.15 32.49 -2.09
C SER A 20 -25.72 31.91 -3.43
N ASN A 21 -24.43 32.03 -3.77
CA ASN A 21 -23.81 31.16 -4.75
C ASN A 21 -22.89 30.19 -4.01
N VAL A 22 -23.52 29.12 -3.55
CA VAL A 22 -22.87 27.83 -3.33
C VAL A 22 -22.30 27.41 -4.69
N LEU A 23 -21.01 27.70 -4.90
CA LEU A 23 -20.26 27.13 -6.01
C LEU A 23 -20.02 25.65 -5.68
N ASN A 24 -21.02 24.83 -5.96
CA ASN A 24 -20.86 23.38 -6.11
C ASN A 24 -19.93 23.14 -7.31
N VAL A 25 -18.64 22.98 -7.04
CA VAL A 25 -17.71 22.41 -8.02
C VAL A 25 -18.02 20.89 -8.10
N PRO A 26 -18.34 20.35 -9.29
CA PRO A 26 -19.10 19.12 -9.42
C PRO A 26 -18.27 17.85 -9.25
N ASP A 27 -18.89 16.88 -8.57
CA ASP A 27 -18.62 15.42 -8.42
C ASP A 27 -18.22 14.63 -9.69
N ARG A 28 -18.04 15.28 -10.85
CA ARG A 28 -17.84 14.61 -12.15
C ARG A 28 -16.38 14.38 -12.54
N LEU A 29 -15.43 15.12 -11.97
CA LEU A 29 -14.01 14.93 -12.26
C LEU A 29 -13.36 13.83 -11.43
N THR A 30 -13.81 13.61 -10.19
CA THR A 30 -13.29 12.53 -9.30
C THR A 30 -13.86 11.16 -9.65
N THR A 31 -15.08 11.10 -10.16
CA THR A 31 -15.74 9.84 -10.58
C THR A 31 -15.15 9.28 -11.87
N ALA A 32 -14.74 10.12 -12.82
CA ALA A 32 -14.15 9.69 -14.09
C ALA A 32 -12.73 9.11 -13.94
N THR A 33 -11.89 9.69 -13.07
CA THR A 33 -10.54 9.16 -12.80
C THR A 33 -10.59 7.88 -11.98
N ASN A 34 -11.52 7.77 -11.01
CA ASN A 34 -11.70 6.54 -10.23
C ASN A 34 -12.27 5.40 -11.09
N ALA A 35 -13.15 5.68 -12.05
CA ALA A 35 -13.68 4.66 -12.96
C ALA A 35 -12.62 4.14 -13.95
N SER A 36 -11.74 5.00 -14.48
CA SER A 36 -10.69 4.56 -15.41
C SER A 36 -9.58 3.77 -14.71
N THR A 37 -9.23 4.13 -13.47
CA THR A 37 -8.20 3.40 -12.70
C THR A 37 -8.72 2.04 -12.21
N LYS A 38 -9.99 1.98 -11.76
CA LYS A 38 -10.66 0.71 -11.41
C LYS A 38 -10.80 -0.24 -12.60
N SER A 39 -11.00 0.30 -13.81
CA SER A 39 -10.97 -0.46 -15.07
C SER A 39 -9.59 -1.00 -15.44
N ASN A 40 -8.50 -0.33 -15.04
CA ASN A 40 -7.15 -0.79 -15.35
C ASN A 40 -6.73 -1.98 -14.48
N TYR A 41 -7.13 -2.01 -13.21
CA TYR A 41 -6.82 -3.13 -12.30
C TYR A 41 -7.75 -4.33 -12.52
N ALA A 42 -8.99 -4.11 -12.97
CA ALA A 42 -9.89 -5.21 -13.33
C ALA A 42 -9.31 -6.13 -14.43
N ASN A 43 -8.38 -5.62 -15.23
CA ASN A 43 -7.67 -6.38 -16.27
C ASN A 43 -6.43 -7.14 -15.78
N LEU A 44 -6.05 -7.05 -14.49
CA LEU A 44 -4.90 -7.76 -13.92
C LEU A 44 -4.87 -9.25 -14.30
N LYS A 45 -6.03 -9.92 -14.25
CA LYS A 45 -6.17 -11.34 -14.59
C LYS A 45 -5.89 -11.65 -16.08
N ASN A 46 -6.07 -10.66 -16.95
CA ASN A 46 -5.98 -10.84 -18.41
C ASN A 46 -4.61 -10.43 -18.97
N MET A 47 -3.76 -9.79 -18.16
CA MET A 47 -2.43 -9.37 -18.58
C MET A 47 -1.45 -10.54 -18.51
N SER A 48 -0.56 -10.63 -19.49
CA SER A 48 0.53 -11.60 -19.46
C SER A 48 1.57 -11.22 -18.40
N THR A 49 2.31 -12.21 -17.88
CA THR A 49 3.43 -11.99 -16.94
C THR A 49 4.46 -11.00 -17.50
N LYS A 50 4.68 -10.98 -18.82
CA LYS A 50 5.59 -10.05 -19.48
C LYS A 50 5.09 -8.60 -19.40
N GLU A 51 3.79 -8.38 -19.64
CA GLU A 51 3.17 -7.06 -19.54
C GLU A 51 3.17 -6.57 -18.09
N LEU A 52 2.81 -7.44 -17.14
CA LEU A 52 2.85 -7.13 -15.72
C LEU A 52 4.26 -6.75 -15.26
N ASN A 53 5.29 -7.49 -15.70
CA ASN A 53 6.67 -7.22 -15.34
C ASN A 53 7.16 -5.90 -15.95
N SER A 54 6.80 -5.63 -17.21
CA SER A 54 7.10 -4.35 -17.87
C SER A 54 6.48 -3.19 -17.11
N LEU A 55 5.19 -3.30 -16.76
CA LEU A 55 4.47 -2.27 -16.02
C LEU A 55 5.04 -2.08 -14.61
N ALA A 56 5.35 -3.17 -13.90
CA ALA A 56 5.99 -3.13 -12.59
C ALA A 56 7.32 -2.35 -12.64
N ARG A 57 8.16 -2.62 -13.65
CA ARG A 57 9.45 -1.94 -13.85
C ARG A 57 9.28 -0.48 -14.24
N GLU A 58 8.31 -0.16 -15.10
CA GLU A 58 8.01 1.22 -15.47
C GLU A 58 7.60 2.03 -14.25
N LYS A 59 6.66 1.53 -13.45
CA LYS A 59 6.21 2.16 -12.21
C LYS A 59 7.35 2.35 -11.21
N LYS A 60 8.20 1.32 -11.04
CA LYS A 60 9.41 1.41 -10.21
C LYS A 60 10.35 2.50 -10.72
N LYS A 61 10.63 2.53 -12.03
CA LYS A 61 11.54 3.51 -12.65
C LYS A 61 11.03 4.94 -12.46
N LEU A 62 9.72 5.16 -12.62
CA LEU A 62 9.10 6.46 -12.35
C LEU A 62 9.24 6.85 -10.87
N ALA A 63 9.08 5.89 -9.96
CA ALA A 63 9.21 6.12 -8.52
C ALA A 63 10.68 6.26 -8.03
N ASP A 64 11.63 5.68 -8.75
CA ASP A 64 13.09 5.82 -8.54
C ASP A 64 13.62 7.17 -9.04
N GLY A 65 12.84 7.93 -9.83
CA GLY A 65 13.26 9.20 -10.43
C GLY A 65 13.72 10.26 -9.43
N GLU A 66 14.31 11.34 -9.94
CA GLU A 66 14.74 12.47 -9.11
C GLU A 66 13.56 13.09 -8.36
N LYS A 67 13.66 13.14 -7.03
CA LYS A 67 12.66 13.76 -6.15
C LYS A 67 13.17 15.12 -5.74
N ARG A 68 12.58 16.17 -6.30
CA ARG A 68 12.98 17.56 -6.02
C ARG A 68 12.00 18.24 -5.08
N THR A 69 10.75 17.79 -5.08
CA THR A 69 9.67 18.33 -4.27
C THR A 69 9.06 17.28 -3.34
N PHE A 70 8.37 17.76 -2.30
CA PHE A 70 7.60 16.88 -1.41
C PHE A 70 6.44 16.19 -2.15
N GLU A 71 5.89 16.82 -3.17
CA GLU A 71 4.87 16.22 -4.04
C GLU A 71 5.43 15.01 -4.81
N ASP A 72 6.66 15.14 -5.32
CA ASP A 72 7.35 14.03 -6.01
C ASP A 72 7.54 12.83 -5.08
N VAL A 73 7.87 13.09 -3.80
CA VAL A 73 8.02 12.05 -2.77
C VAL A 73 6.69 11.33 -2.54
N LYS A 74 5.58 12.06 -2.39
CA LYS A 74 4.24 11.50 -2.19
C LYS A 74 3.79 10.66 -3.39
N GLN A 75 3.95 11.16 -4.62
CA GLN A 75 3.60 10.43 -5.84
C GLN A 75 4.45 9.16 -6.00
N SER A 76 5.75 9.27 -5.73
CA SER A 76 6.68 8.12 -5.75
C SER A 76 6.24 7.01 -4.80
N MET A 77 5.72 7.33 -3.60
CA MET A 77 5.19 6.32 -2.68
C MET A 77 4.11 5.47 -3.33
N SER A 78 3.13 6.10 -3.98
CA SER A 78 2.02 5.39 -4.63
C SER A 78 2.52 4.53 -5.80
N LEU A 79 3.43 5.04 -6.63
CA LEU A 79 3.99 4.33 -7.78
C LEU A 79 4.82 3.10 -7.36
N TYR A 80 5.58 3.17 -6.27
CA TYR A 80 6.26 2.00 -5.72
C TYR A 80 5.29 0.94 -5.21
N LEU A 81 4.23 1.33 -4.49
CA LEU A 81 3.24 0.39 -4.00
C LEU A 81 2.54 -0.33 -5.16
N GLU A 82 2.23 0.37 -6.26
CA GLU A 82 1.72 -0.26 -7.48
C GLU A 82 2.71 -1.24 -8.09
N SER A 83 3.98 -0.83 -8.22
CA SER A 83 5.04 -1.69 -8.74
C SER A 83 5.12 -3.00 -7.95
N VAL A 84 5.05 -2.93 -6.62
CA VAL A 84 5.01 -4.09 -5.73
C VAL A 84 3.80 -4.97 -6.04
N CYS A 85 2.61 -4.40 -6.20
CA CYS A 85 1.40 -5.17 -6.53
C CYS A 85 1.56 -5.95 -7.85
N TYR A 86 2.12 -5.32 -8.89
CA TYR A 86 2.40 -5.99 -10.16
C TYR A 86 3.47 -7.07 -10.04
N PHE A 87 4.51 -6.89 -9.23
CA PHE A 87 5.49 -7.95 -8.98
C PHE A 87 4.92 -9.12 -8.17
N ILE A 88 3.99 -8.87 -7.23
CA ILE A 88 3.26 -9.93 -6.53
C ILE A 88 2.42 -10.74 -7.52
N GLN A 89 1.69 -10.08 -8.42
CA GLN A 89 0.93 -10.78 -9.46
C GLN A 89 1.86 -11.58 -10.40
N CYS A 90 2.98 -11.00 -10.84
CA CYS A 90 3.99 -11.73 -11.60
C CYS A 90 4.46 -13.00 -10.88
N ALA A 91 4.70 -12.93 -9.56
CA ALA A 91 5.13 -14.08 -8.79
C ALA A 91 4.03 -15.13 -8.65
N HIS A 92 2.78 -14.70 -8.48
CA HIS A 92 1.65 -15.61 -8.45
C HIS A 92 1.50 -16.41 -9.75
N ASP A 93 1.68 -15.73 -10.89
CA ASP A 93 1.55 -16.33 -12.22
C ASP A 93 2.81 -17.12 -12.66
N GLU A 94 3.93 -17.00 -11.94
CA GLU A 94 5.18 -17.70 -12.24
C GLU A 94 5.07 -19.20 -11.92
N PRO A 95 5.15 -20.12 -12.92
CA PRO A 95 5.02 -21.55 -12.68
C PRO A 95 6.24 -22.17 -11.98
N ILE A 96 7.43 -21.56 -12.10
CA ILE A 96 8.68 -22.11 -11.55
C ILE A 96 8.85 -21.67 -10.10
N LEU A 97 8.85 -22.64 -9.18
CA LEU A 97 8.88 -22.44 -7.72
C LEU A 97 10.03 -21.53 -7.24
N ASP A 98 11.24 -21.78 -7.74
CA ASP A 98 12.45 -21.03 -7.35
C ASP A 98 12.38 -19.57 -7.84
N GLN A 99 11.86 -19.36 -9.05
CA GLN A 99 11.70 -18.02 -9.62
C GLN A 99 10.63 -17.25 -8.87
N ARG A 100 9.50 -17.90 -8.54
CA ARG A 100 8.45 -17.33 -7.69
C ARG A 100 9.00 -16.89 -6.33
N THR A 101 9.75 -17.76 -5.65
CA THR A 101 10.36 -17.46 -4.34
C THR A 101 11.36 -16.31 -4.43
N THR A 102 12.19 -16.30 -5.47
CA THR A 102 13.17 -15.23 -5.74
C THR A 102 12.47 -13.90 -5.97
N LEU A 103 11.42 -13.89 -6.79
CA LEU A 103 10.66 -12.68 -7.09
C LEU A 103 9.95 -12.12 -5.86
N LEU A 104 9.31 -12.96 -5.04
CA LEU A 104 8.70 -12.53 -3.77
C LEU A 104 9.75 -11.96 -2.81
N SER A 105 10.92 -12.59 -2.71
CA SER A 105 12.01 -12.11 -1.84
C SER A 105 12.55 -10.76 -2.31
N ALA A 106 12.79 -10.59 -3.61
CA ALA A 106 13.22 -9.32 -4.19
C ALA A 106 12.16 -8.21 -4.00
N THR A 107 10.89 -8.57 -4.17
CA THR A 107 9.75 -7.65 -3.97
C THR A 107 9.64 -7.20 -2.52
N LEU A 108 9.81 -8.12 -1.58
CA LEU A 108 9.82 -7.83 -0.14
C LEU A 108 11.00 -6.94 0.23
N SER A 109 12.21 -7.24 -0.23
CA SER A 109 13.40 -6.40 0.01
C SER A 109 13.17 -4.99 -0.53
N MET A 110 12.60 -4.85 -1.73
CA MET A 110 12.24 -3.55 -2.30
C MET A 110 11.26 -2.79 -1.40
N LEU A 111 10.22 -3.45 -0.88
CA LEU A 111 9.21 -2.87 0.01
C LEU A 111 9.80 -2.45 1.38
N GLN A 112 10.79 -3.19 1.89
CA GLN A 112 11.47 -2.90 3.16
C GLN A 112 12.49 -1.75 3.04
N HIS A 113 13.28 -1.73 1.96
CA HIS A 113 14.17 -0.61 1.65
C HIS A 113 13.40 0.71 1.48
N LEU A 114 12.17 0.62 1.00
CA LEU A 114 11.28 1.76 0.84
C LEU A 114 11.02 2.47 2.17
N VAL A 115 10.59 1.72 3.19
CA VAL A 115 10.30 2.28 4.54
C VAL A 115 11.54 2.97 5.10
N TYR A 116 12.70 2.33 5.00
CA TYR A 116 13.97 2.88 5.47
C TYR A 116 14.34 4.20 4.79
N ASN A 117 14.17 4.29 3.47
CA ASN A 117 14.50 5.50 2.72
C ASN A 117 13.50 6.63 2.96
N TYR A 118 12.20 6.32 3.06
CA TYR A 118 11.20 7.34 3.33
C TYR A 118 11.28 7.90 4.74
N GLU A 119 11.64 7.09 5.74
CA GLU A 119 11.89 7.59 7.11
C GLU A 119 12.96 8.68 7.16
N LYS A 120 13.93 8.66 6.23
CA LYS A 120 14.94 9.71 6.09
C LYS A 120 14.47 10.91 5.26
N MET A 121 13.56 10.71 4.30
CA MET A 121 13.07 11.76 3.40
C MET A 121 12.00 12.68 4.03
N PHE A 122 11.41 12.29 5.17
CA PHE A 122 10.44 13.12 5.90
C PHE A 122 11.06 14.28 6.71
N HIS A 123 12.35 14.58 6.54
CA HIS A 123 13.04 15.71 7.18
C HIS A 123 12.92 17.05 6.40
N ILE A 124 11.84 17.28 5.66
CA ILE A 124 11.62 18.45 4.76
C ILE A 124 10.55 19.40 5.37
N PRO A 125 10.66 20.74 5.23
CA PRO A 125 10.58 21.70 6.35
C PRO A 125 9.21 22.33 6.65
N ALA A 126 9.14 22.88 7.88
CA ALA A 126 8.25 23.82 8.60
C ALA A 126 6.91 24.37 8.04
N ASN A 127 6.59 24.26 6.75
CA ASN A 127 5.45 24.98 6.14
C ASN A 127 4.22 24.11 5.84
N GLN A 128 4.25 22.81 6.14
CA GLN A 128 3.08 21.93 6.11
C GLN A 128 2.76 21.44 7.52
N SER A 129 1.47 21.22 7.82
CA SER A 129 1.10 20.69 9.12
C SER A 129 1.72 19.30 9.30
N VAL A 130 2.44 19.13 10.41
CA VAL A 130 3.03 17.85 10.82
C VAL A 130 1.97 16.74 10.80
N ASP A 131 0.71 17.08 11.06
CA ASP A 131 -0.43 16.17 11.06
C ASP A 131 -0.80 15.64 9.67
N ALA A 132 -0.76 16.48 8.62
CA ALA A 132 -1.05 16.03 7.25
C ALA A 132 0.04 15.08 6.74
N LEU A 133 1.31 15.41 7.04
CA LEU A 133 2.46 14.58 6.74
C LEU A 133 2.37 13.21 7.44
N ASN A 134 2.06 13.24 8.75
CA ASN A 134 1.92 12.05 9.55
C ASN A 134 0.75 11.19 9.05
N ASN A 135 -0.37 11.80 8.64
CA ASN A 135 -1.51 11.08 8.06
C ASN A 135 -1.13 10.31 6.79
N ILE A 136 -0.44 10.95 5.84
CA ILE A 136 0.02 10.28 4.60
C ILE A 136 0.99 9.15 4.93
N ARG A 137 1.95 9.39 5.85
CA ARG A 137 2.90 8.38 6.31
C ARG A 137 2.18 7.17 6.90
N GLN A 138 1.20 7.39 7.77
CA GLN A 138 0.45 6.32 8.43
C GLN A 138 -0.37 5.50 7.42
N LYS A 139 -1.00 6.14 6.43
CA LYS A 139 -1.72 5.43 5.35
C LYS A 139 -0.77 4.58 4.51
N PHE A 140 0.38 5.14 4.13
CA PHE A 140 1.42 4.41 3.42
C PHE A 140 1.94 3.21 4.23
N LEU A 141 2.25 3.40 5.52
CA LEU A 141 2.72 2.34 6.40
C LEU A 141 1.68 1.22 6.56
N LEU A 142 0.40 1.57 6.63
CA LEU A 142 -0.68 0.59 6.70
C LEU A 142 -0.69 -0.31 5.46
N ILE A 143 -0.67 0.28 4.26
CA ILE A 143 -0.63 -0.47 2.99
C ILE A 143 0.65 -1.31 2.89
N ASN A 144 1.78 -0.73 3.29
CA ASN A 144 3.08 -1.41 3.30
C ASN A 144 3.07 -2.65 4.22
N TYR A 145 2.49 -2.55 5.43
CA TYR A 145 2.38 -3.68 6.34
C TYR A 145 1.43 -4.77 5.84
N TRP A 146 0.30 -4.40 5.21
CA TRP A 146 -0.54 -5.40 4.54
C TRP A 146 0.23 -6.15 3.44
N LEU A 147 0.96 -5.43 2.59
CA LEU A 147 1.76 -6.04 1.52
C LEU A 147 2.88 -6.94 2.07
N GLN A 148 3.63 -6.51 3.09
CA GLN A 148 4.65 -7.36 3.72
C GLN A 148 4.03 -8.62 4.31
N SER A 149 2.93 -8.48 5.05
CA SER A 149 2.19 -9.61 5.61
C SER A 149 1.79 -10.62 4.54
N PHE A 150 1.30 -10.12 3.40
CA PHE A 150 0.80 -10.94 2.31
C PHE A 150 1.94 -11.65 1.56
N ILE A 151 3.05 -10.96 1.28
CA ILE A 151 4.23 -11.58 0.65
C ILE A 151 4.76 -12.72 1.52
N TYR A 152 4.89 -12.52 2.83
CA TYR A 152 5.28 -13.58 3.74
C TYR A 152 4.28 -14.74 3.78
N GLN A 153 2.98 -14.46 3.69
CA GLN A 153 1.95 -15.51 3.60
C GLN A 153 2.10 -16.33 2.31
N LEU A 154 2.35 -15.68 1.17
CA LEU A 154 2.61 -16.36 -0.09
C LEU A 154 3.87 -17.23 0.00
N GLN A 155 4.95 -16.71 0.57
CA GLN A 155 6.18 -17.48 0.80
C GLN A 155 5.96 -18.66 1.75
N TYR A 156 5.11 -18.52 2.77
CA TYR A 156 4.71 -19.64 3.63
C TYR A 156 3.92 -20.70 2.84
N ASN A 157 2.90 -20.29 2.09
CA ASN A 157 2.04 -21.19 1.32
C ASN A 157 2.83 -21.98 0.25
N ILE A 158 3.81 -21.36 -0.39
CA ILE A 158 4.73 -22.00 -1.34
C ILE A 158 5.46 -23.19 -0.70
N ASN A 159 5.86 -23.05 0.56
CA ASN A 159 6.64 -24.06 1.26
C ASN A 159 5.79 -24.99 2.14
N LEU A 160 4.48 -24.74 2.28
CA LEU A 160 3.58 -25.52 3.11
C LEU A 160 3.64 -27.04 2.83
N PRO A 161 3.66 -27.52 1.57
CA PRO A 161 3.77 -28.96 1.31
C PRO A 161 5.11 -29.56 1.79
N ALA A 162 6.18 -28.77 1.80
CA ALA A 162 7.45 -29.21 2.37
C ALA A 162 7.35 -29.28 3.90
N ILE A 163 6.69 -28.32 4.55
CA ILE A 163 6.47 -28.30 6.00
C ILE A 163 5.62 -29.49 6.45
N GLU A 164 4.54 -29.82 5.75
CA GLU A 164 3.68 -30.94 6.13
C GLU A 164 4.46 -32.26 6.14
N ARG A 165 5.26 -32.49 5.09
CA ARG A 165 6.22 -33.61 5.07
C ARG A 165 7.22 -33.52 6.21
N CYS A 166 7.68 -32.31 6.55
CA CYS A 166 8.61 -32.12 7.65
C CYS A 166 8.01 -32.47 9.01
N VAL A 167 6.83 -31.97 9.33
CA VAL A 167 6.16 -32.25 10.60
C VAL A 167 5.89 -33.74 10.75
N HIS A 168 5.44 -34.41 9.69
CA HIS A 168 5.26 -35.87 9.70
C HIS A 168 6.57 -36.60 10.01
N GLN A 169 7.66 -36.25 9.34
CA GLN A 169 8.96 -36.88 9.57
C GLN A 169 9.47 -36.59 10.99
N VAL A 170 9.43 -35.34 11.48
CA VAL A 170 9.84 -35.02 12.87
C VAL A 170 9.02 -35.82 13.87
N THR A 171 7.71 -35.91 13.69
CA THR A 171 6.83 -36.66 14.60
C THR A 171 7.17 -38.15 14.60
N GLU A 172 7.49 -38.71 13.44
CA GLU A 172 7.97 -40.09 13.30
C GLU A 172 9.35 -40.28 13.97
N TYR A 173 10.29 -39.35 13.78
CA TYR A 173 11.60 -39.40 14.43
C TYR A 173 11.51 -39.31 15.95
N CYS A 174 10.69 -38.38 16.47
CA CYS A 174 10.47 -38.20 17.91
C CYS A 174 9.75 -39.38 18.55
N SER A 175 8.87 -40.08 17.81
CA SER A 175 8.19 -41.29 18.30
C SER A 175 9.07 -42.55 18.30
N HIS A 176 10.11 -42.60 17.47
CA HIS A 176 10.99 -43.77 17.33
C HIS A 176 12.34 -43.65 18.09
N SER A 177 12.50 -42.69 19.00
CA SER A 177 13.71 -42.52 19.83
C SER A 177 15.04 -42.46 19.05
N LYS A 178 15.02 -41.94 17.82
CA LYS A 178 16.23 -41.72 17.01
C LYS A 178 16.93 -40.44 17.44
N SER A 179 18.26 -40.42 17.37
CA SER A 179 19.07 -39.27 17.80
C SER A 179 18.79 -38.05 16.92
N PRO A 180 18.68 -36.82 17.48
CA PRO A 180 18.57 -35.58 16.71
C PRO A 180 19.70 -35.38 15.69
N ALA A 181 20.86 -36.03 15.91
CA ALA A 181 22.02 -36.00 15.04
C ALA A 181 21.79 -36.67 13.67
N ASP A 182 20.77 -37.51 13.53
CA ASP A 182 20.44 -38.21 12.27
C ASP A 182 19.48 -37.39 11.38
N THR A 183 19.06 -36.20 11.83
CA THR A 183 18.17 -35.32 11.08
C THR A 183 18.94 -34.58 9.98
N ASN A 184 18.43 -34.59 8.76
CA ASN A 184 19.05 -33.84 7.66
C ASN A 184 19.07 -32.32 8.00
N PRO A 185 20.22 -31.64 8.06
CA PRO A 185 20.28 -30.22 8.40
C PRO A 185 19.53 -29.30 7.42
N SER A 186 19.45 -29.68 6.13
CA SER A 186 18.70 -28.90 5.14
C SER A 186 17.20 -28.85 5.44
N PHE A 187 16.69 -29.88 6.10
CA PHE A 187 15.29 -30.00 6.47
C PHE A 187 14.92 -29.07 7.64
N LEU A 188 15.77 -29.02 8.68
CA LEU A 188 15.55 -28.12 9.81
C LEU A 188 15.63 -26.65 9.36
N TYR A 189 16.48 -26.37 8.38
CA TYR A 189 16.61 -25.06 7.77
C TYR A 189 15.32 -24.63 7.04
N GLU A 190 14.78 -25.46 6.15
CA GLU A 190 13.54 -25.14 5.43
C GLU A 190 12.34 -25.02 6.36
N PHE A 191 12.20 -25.91 7.35
CA PHE A 191 11.16 -25.80 8.37
C PHE A 191 11.25 -24.47 9.14
N SER A 192 12.45 -24.11 9.61
CA SER A 192 12.68 -22.86 10.35
C SER A 192 12.37 -21.63 9.51
N LYS A 193 12.78 -21.63 8.24
CA LYS A 193 12.51 -20.55 7.29
C LYS A 193 11.02 -20.36 7.07
N CYS A 194 10.26 -21.44 6.98
CA CYS A 194 8.81 -21.36 6.83
C CYS A 194 8.11 -20.85 8.07
N MET A 195 8.51 -21.34 9.25
CA MET A 195 7.99 -20.84 10.52
C MET A 195 8.28 -19.35 10.68
N LEU A 196 9.47 -18.90 10.23
CA LEU A 196 9.81 -17.50 10.17
C LEU A 196 8.88 -16.72 9.24
N HIS A 197 8.58 -17.21 8.03
CA HIS A 197 7.62 -16.56 7.14
C HIS A 197 6.23 -16.44 7.77
N SER A 198 5.71 -17.50 8.39
CA SER A 198 4.42 -17.45 9.10
C SER A 198 4.44 -16.43 10.25
N TYR A 199 5.49 -16.44 11.07
CA TYR A 199 5.68 -15.47 12.13
C TYR A 199 5.72 -14.03 11.61
N GLN A 200 6.49 -13.77 10.55
CA GLN A 200 6.59 -12.44 9.95
C GLN A 200 5.26 -11.99 9.34
N SER A 201 4.54 -12.89 8.65
CA SER A 201 3.20 -12.60 8.15
C SER A 201 2.27 -12.13 9.28
N ASN A 202 2.20 -12.92 10.37
CA ASN A 202 1.41 -12.56 11.56
C ASN A 202 1.85 -11.23 12.17
N HIS A 203 3.15 -10.99 12.28
CA HIS A 203 3.74 -9.78 12.86
C HIS A 203 3.31 -8.53 12.10
N TYR A 204 3.47 -8.51 10.77
CA TYR A 204 3.10 -7.36 9.95
C TYR A 204 1.58 -7.17 9.88
N TRP A 205 0.80 -8.26 9.83
CA TRP A 205 -0.65 -8.15 9.93
C TRP A 205 -1.08 -7.48 11.24
N ASN A 206 -0.53 -7.95 12.36
CA ASN A 206 -0.85 -7.39 13.68
C ASN A 206 -0.41 -5.93 13.83
N LYS A 207 0.69 -5.53 13.17
CA LYS A 207 1.08 -4.11 13.09
C LYS A 207 0.03 -3.30 12.33
N ALA A 208 -0.42 -3.77 11.17
CA ALA A 208 -1.47 -3.13 10.39
C ALA A 208 -2.79 -3.02 11.18
N GLU A 209 -3.18 -4.10 11.87
CA GLU A 209 -4.40 -4.16 12.69
C GLU A 209 -4.39 -3.21 13.89
N ARG A 210 -3.21 -2.91 14.45
CA ARG A 210 -3.06 -1.88 15.50
C ARG A 210 -3.13 -0.49 14.88
N LEU A 211 -2.33 -0.25 13.85
CA LEU A 211 -2.19 1.03 13.19
C LEU A 211 -3.54 1.53 12.63
N LYS A 212 -4.35 0.64 12.04
CA LYS A 212 -5.66 1.01 11.48
C LYS A 212 -6.69 1.52 12.51
N ARG A 213 -6.45 1.32 13.81
CA ARG A 213 -7.32 1.79 14.91
C ARG A 213 -7.01 3.22 15.32
N GLU A 214 -5.96 3.83 14.79
CA GLU A 214 -5.61 5.22 15.05
C GLU A 214 -6.57 6.16 14.29
N GLU A 215 -6.92 7.31 14.91
CA GLU A 215 -7.96 8.23 14.43
C GLU A 215 -7.82 8.77 12.98
N PRO A 216 -6.63 9.00 12.40
CA PRO A 216 -6.55 9.36 10.98
C PRO A 216 -6.82 8.17 10.04
N LEU A 217 -6.61 6.94 10.50
CA LEU A 217 -6.73 5.73 9.69
C LEU A 217 -8.11 5.08 9.76
N LYS A 218 -8.87 5.29 10.84
CA LYS A 218 -10.27 4.82 10.91
C LYS A 218 -11.10 5.33 9.73
N LYS A 219 -11.04 6.64 9.44
CA LYS A 219 -11.75 7.26 8.30
C LYS A 219 -11.28 6.70 6.96
N PHE A 220 -9.98 6.48 6.80
CA PHE A 220 -9.41 5.88 5.60
C PHE A 220 -9.91 4.44 5.38
N VAL A 221 -9.95 3.63 6.44
CA VAL A 221 -10.47 2.26 6.39
C VAL A 221 -11.97 2.24 6.15
N GLU A 222 -12.75 3.15 6.75
CA GLU A 222 -14.19 3.26 6.48
C GLU A 222 -14.47 3.61 5.01
N GLN A 223 -13.68 4.50 4.41
CA GLN A 223 -13.76 4.81 2.98
C GLN A 223 -13.44 3.58 2.13
N LEU A 224 -12.38 2.85 2.47
CA LEU A 224 -12.03 1.59 1.82
C LEU A 224 -13.16 0.57 1.87
N LEU A 225 -13.78 0.39 3.05
CA LEU A 225 -14.92 -0.51 3.22
C LEU A 225 -16.07 -0.10 2.30
N ARG A 226 -16.42 1.18 2.26
CA ARG A 226 -17.49 1.67 1.36
C ARG A 226 -17.16 1.40 -0.11
N GLN A 227 -15.92 1.66 -0.54
CA GLN A 227 -15.49 1.41 -1.93
C GLN A 227 -15.48 -0.09 -2.29
N ASN A 228 -15.26 -0.95 -1.30
CA ASN A 228 -15.23 -2.41 -1.43
C ASN A 228 -16.55 -3.07 -1.00
N GLN A 229 -17.69 -2.38 -1.08
CA GLN A 229 -19.03 -2.94 -0.77
C GLN A 229 -19.12 -3.55 0.64
N ASN A 230 -18.47 -2.91 1.62
CA ASN A 230 -18.31 -3.35 3.00
C ASN A 230 -17.48 -4.64 3.19
N ARG A 231 -16.81 -5.13 2.15
CA ARG A 231 -15.84 -6.23 2.25
C ARG A 231 -14.60 -5.74 3.00
N ARG A 232 -14.19 -6.50 4.02
CA ARG A 232 -12.92 -6.29 4.73
C ARG A 232 -11.80 -7.04 4.03
N LEU A 233 -10.61 -6.44 3.97
CA LEU A 233 -9.40 -7.17 3.62
C LEU A 233 -9.15 -8.26 4.65
N THR A 234 -8.94 -9.49 4.17
CA THR A 234 -8.57 -10.62 5.03
C THR A 234 -7.23 -11.19 4.58
N ARG A 235 -6.58 -11.95 5.46
CA ARG A 235 -5.31 -12.62 5.13
C ARG A 235 -5.47 -13.77 4.16
N ASP A 236 -6.67 -14.34 4.15
CA ASP A 236 -7.01 -15.53 3.35
C ASP A 236 -7.61 -15.14 1.99
N ASP A 237 -7.62 -13.84 1.68
CA ASP A 237 -8.01 -13.34 0.37
C ASP A 237 -7.15 -13.98 -0.72
N THR A 238 -7.77 -14.27 -1.87
CA THR A 238 -7.03 -14.68 -3.06
C THR A 238 -6.04 -13.56 -3.45
N THR A 239 -4.96 -13.91 -4.16
CA THR A 239 -4.01 -12.90 -4.65
C THR A 239 -4.71 -11.76 -5.37
N LEU A 240 -5.67 -12.08 -6.24
CA LEU A 240 -6.38 -11.08 -7.02
C LEU A 240 -7.25 -10.18 -6.12
N ASP A 241 -8.05 -10.77 -5.23
CA ASP A 241 -8.95 -9.99 -4.34
C ASP A 241 -8.16 -9.11 -3.37
N PHE A 242 -7.02 -9.63 -2.88
CA PHE A 242 -6.09 -8.89 -2.05
C PHE A 242 -5.52 -7.70 -2.82
N LEU A 243 -4.96 -7.94 -4.02
CA LEU A 243 -4.34 -6.88 -4.82
C LEU A 243 -5.35 -5.81 -5.25
N LEU A 244 -6.56 -6.18 -5.65
CA LEU A 244 -7.62 -5.22 -6.00
C LEU A 244 -7.96 -4.31 -4.81
N TYR A 245 -8.07 -4.87 -3.61
CA TYR A 245 -8.28 -4.07 -2.41
C TYR A 245 -7.11 -3.12 -2.13
N ILE A 246 -5.86 -3.59 -2.33
CA ILE A 246 -4.68 -2.74 -2.17
C ILE A 246 -4.64 -1.62 -3.21
N PHE A 247 -5.03 -1.87 -4.45
CA PHE A 247 -5.11 -0.83 -5.47
C PHE A 247 -6.13 0.26 -5.10
N ASP A 248 -7.31 -0.12 -4.60
CA ASP A 248 -8.27 0.86 -4.05
C ASP A 248 -7.65 1.69 -2.90
N ALA A 249 -6.83 1.06 -2.05
CA ALA A 249 -6.11 1.76 -0.97
C ALA A 249 -5.03 2.72 -1.48
N ILE A 250 -4.33 2.35 -2.55
CA ILE A 250 -3.34 3.21 -3.22
C ILE A 250 -4.04 4.41 -3.86
N ASP A 251 -5.20 4.23 -4.48
CA ASP A 251 -5.97 5.32 -5.08
C ASP A 251 -6.49 6.29 -4.02
N LEU A 252 -7.00 5.80 -2.89
CA LEU A 252 -7.37 6.66 -1.75
C LEU A 252 -6.15 7.37 -1.14
N LEU A 253 -4.97 6.75 -1.12
CA LEU A 253 -3.74 7.41 -0.71
C LEU A 253 -3.42 8.58 -1.65
N ARG A 254 -3.56 8.40 -2.97
CA ARG A 254 -3.36 9.48 -3.96
C ARG A 254 -4.34 10.63 -3.79
N LEU A 255 -5.60 10.35 -3.51
CA LEU A 255 -6.60 11.39 -3.23
C LEU A 255 -6.30 12.18 -1.94
N THR A 256 -5.47 11.64 -1.04
CA THR A 256 -4.98 12.37 0.14
C THR A 256 -3.75 13.24 -0.19
N ILE A 257 -3.08 12.93 -1.30
CA ILE A 257 -1.86 13.60 -1.76
C ILE A 257 -2.20 14.83 -2.61
N ALA A 258 -3.24 14.73 -3.45
CA ALA A 258 -3.77 15.76 -4.35
C ALA A 258 -4.54 16.86 -3.60
#